data_AF-A0A414ZR55-F1
#
_entry.id   AF-A0A414ZR55-F1
#
_cell.length_a   1.000
_cell.length_b   1.000
_cell.length_c   1.000
_cell.angle_alpha   90.00
_cell.angle_beta   90.00
_cell.angle_gamma   90.00
#
_symmetry.space_group_name_H-M   'P 1'
#
loop_
_entity.id
_entity.type
_entity.pdbx_description
1 polymer ?
#
loop_
_entity_poly.entity_id
_entity_poly.type
_entity_poly.pdbx_seq_one_letter_code
_entity_poly.pdbx_strand_id
1 'polypeptide(L)'
;MKLADIIIPDYLAESVPNEAKMNRVKRYFLKYGELDKPIIINHKKELVDGYIRYLILKEFDVEDVKQYRYERQNKKVVTYIYGKHPNQQTDKEYVWRVPTSEKWNMFMENIFVGDIVMCYTKCGVKPVIISRIIRSDFRPMDIPENMKIKRIAKNQRL
;
A
#
# COMPACT_ATOMS: atom_id res chain seq x y z
N MET A 1 0.52 -18.98 -13.55
CA MET A 1 -0.84 -18.47 -13.32
C MET A 1 -1.42 -18.18 -14.70
N LYS A 2 -2.69 -18.52 -14.96
CA LYS A 2 -3.32 -18.16 -16.23
C LYS A 2 -3.61 -16.66 -16.26
N LEU A 3 -3.34 -15.99 -17.38
CA LEU A 3 -3.62 -14.55 -17.55
C LEU A 3 -5.11 -14.24 -17.32
N ALA A 4 -5.98 -15.17 -17.70
CA ALA A 4 -7.43 -15.09 -17.52
C ALA A 4 -7.88 -15.13 -16.04
N ASP A 5 -7.04 -15.66 -15.13
CA ASP A 5 -7.36 -15.69 -13.69
C ASP A 5 -7.12 -14.34 -13.01
N ILE A 6 -6.50 -13.37 -13.70
CA ILE A 6 -6.16 -12.06 -13.15
C ILE A 6 -7.39 -11.16 -13.19
N ILE A 7 -7.79 -10.69 -12.02
CA ILE A 7 -8.87 -9.71 -11.88
C ILE A 7 -8.30 -8.33 -12.21
N ILE A 8 -8.94 -7.61 -13.12
CA ILE A 8 -8.58 -6.23 -13.46
C ILE A 8 -9.56 -5.31 -12.70
N PRO A 9 -9.10 -4.54 -11.71
CA PRO A 9 -9.93 -3.56 -11.03
C PRO A 9 -10.52 -2.53 -12.00
N ASP A 10 -11.75 -2.08 -11.73
CA ASP A 10 -12.50 -1.14 -12.59
C ASP A 10 -11.68 0.11 -12.92
N TYR A 11 -11.01 0.70 -11.93
CA TYR A 11 -10.20 1.90 -12.12
C TYR A 11 -9.04 1.72 -13.13
N LEU A 12 -8.53 0.50 -13.31
CA LEU A 12 -7.56 0.18 -14.36
C LEU A 12 -8.25 -0.08 -15.69
N ALA A 13 -9.36 -0.84 -15.68
CA ALA A 13 -10.13 -1.16 -16.89
C ALA A 13 -10.64 0.12 -17.59
N GLU A 14 -11.06 1.11 -16.81
CA GLU A 14 -11.54 2.42 -17.25
C GLU A 14 -10.40 3.39 -17.60
N SER A 15 -9.17 3.10 -17.18
CA SER A 15 -8.03 3.97 -17.45
C SER A 15 -7.56 3.89 -18.90
N VAL A 16 -7.14 5.02 -19.47
CA VAL A 16 -6.52 5.06 -20.81
C VAL A 16 -5.02 4.84 -20.70
N PRO A 17 -4.47 3.74 -21.23
CA PRO A 17 -3.03 3.48 -21.20
C PRO A 17 -2.27 4.51 -22.04
N ASN A 18 -1.14 5.00 -21.52
CA ASN A 18 -0.28 5.90 -22.28
C ASN A 18 0.39 5.15 -23.46
N GLU A 19 0.10 5.57 -24.69
CA GLU A 19 0.59 4.94 -25.92
C GLU A 19 2.12 4.85 -26.01
N ALA A 20 2.84 5.90 -25.61
CA ALA A 20 4.30 5.90 -25.66
C ALA A 20 4.89 4.84 -24.71
N LYS A 21 4.29 4.66 -23.53
CA LYS A 21 4.67 3.59 -22.60
C LYS A 21 4.28 2.21 -23.13
N MET A 22 3.08 2.05 -23.71
CA MET A 22 2.64 0.81 -24.38
C MET A 22 3.64 0.39 -25.46
N ASN A 23 3.96 1.29 -26.39
CA ASN A 23 4.90 1.03 -27.48
C ASN A 23 6.29 0.66 -26.98
N ARG A 24 6.77 1.28 -25.89
CA ARG A 24 8.06 0.92 -25.28
C ARG A 24 8.05 -0.51 -24.77
N VAL A 25 7.01 -0.92 -24.03
CA VAL A 25 6.89 -2.27 -23.48
C VAL A 25 6.71 -3.29 -24.61
N LYS A 26 5.87 -3.00 -25.60
CA LYS A 26 5.64 -3.85 -26.78
C LYS A 26 6.93 -4.14 -27.53
N ARG A 27 7.75 -3.10 -27.81
CA ARG A 27 9.06 -3.28 -28.46
C ARG A 27 10.02 -4.15 -27.66
N TYR A 28 10.03 -4.00 -26.33
CA TYR A 28 10.85 -4.85 -25.47
C TYR A 28 10.38 -6.31 -25.54
N PHE A 29 9.07 -6.54 -25.39
CA PHE A 29 8.47 -7.87 -25.44
C PHE A 29 8.73 -8.58 -26.78
N LEU A 30 8.54 -7.88 -27.91
CA LEU A 30 8.85 -8.42 -29.23
C LEU A 30 10.33 -8.77 -29.41
N LYS A 31 11.23 -8.00 -28.79
CA LYS A 31 12.68 -8.19 -28.92
C LYS A 31 13.20 -9.35 -28.07
N TYR A 32 12.67 -9.52 -26.86
CA TYR A 32 13.22 -10.46 -25.87
C TYR A 32 12.31 -11.65 -25.57
N GLY A 33 11.07 -11.65 -26.06
CA GLY A 33 10.08 -12.70 -25.80
C GLY A 33 9.51 -12.67 -24.37
N GLU A 34 9.83 -11.63 -23.60
CA GLU A 34 9.44 -11.51 -22.20
C GLU A 34 9.29 -10.05 -21.76
N LEU A 35 8.67 -9.82 -20.60
CA LEU A 35 8.44 -8.48 -20.07
C LEU A 35 9.74 -7.86 -19.52
N ASP A 36 9.84 -6.53 -19.62
CA ASP A 36 10.95 -5.77 -19.01
C ASP A 36 10.90 -5.77 -17.47
N LYS A 37 9.71 -5.99 -16.90
CA LYS A 37 9.45 -6.14 -15.46
C LYS A 37 8.24 -7.06 -15.26
N PRO A 38 8.12 -7.75 -14.12
CA PRO A 38 6.92 -8.53 -13.82
C PRO A 38 5.69 -7.64 -13.63
N ILE A 39 4.49 -8.21 -13.81
CA ILE A 39 3.25 -7.63 -13.27
C ILE A 39 3.11 -7.94 -11.77
N ILE A 40 2.43 -7.08 -11.03
CA ILE A 40 2.21 -7.25 -9.59
C ILE A 40 0.75 -7.60 -9.35
N ILE A 41 0.52 -8.71 -8.67
CA ILE A 41 -0.80 -9.26 -8.40
C ILE A 41 -0.93 -9.46 -6.89
N ASN A 42 -2.05 -9.06 -6.30
CA ASN A 42 -2.29 -9.30 -4.89
C ASN A 42 -2.80 -10.74 -4.63
N HIS A 43 -3.04 -11.04 -3.35
CA HIS A 43 -3.51 -12.35 -2.92
C HIS A 43 -4.93 -12.71 -3.39
N LYS A 44 -5.75 -11.72 -3.79
CA LYS A 44 -7.08 -11.91 -4.36
C LYS A 44 -7.03 -12.10 -5.88
N LYS A 45 -5.82 -12.21 -6.46
CA LYS A 45 -5.57 -12.24 -7.91
C LYS A 45 -5.88 -10.92 -8.63
N GLU A 46 -6.02 -9.80 -7.92
CA GLU A 46 -6.22 -8.49 -8.54
C GLU A 46 -4.89 -7.90 -9.00
N LEU A 47 -4.89 -7.28 -10.18
CA LEU A 47 -3.74 -6.57 -10.70
C LEU A 47 -3.52 -5.27 -9.90
N VAL A 48 -2.35 -5.15 -9.29
CA VAL A 48 -1.93 -3.99 -8.48
C VAL A 48 -1.07 -3.03 -9.30
N ASP A 49 -0.15 -3.56 -10.09
CA ASP A 49 0.75 -2.78 -10.94
C ASP A 49 1.12 -3.55 -12.21
N GLY A 50 1.46 -2.79 -13.26
CA GLY A 50 1.85 -3.33 -14.56
C GLY A 50 0.70 -3.48 -15.54
N TYR A 51 -0.36 -2.66 -15.46
CA TYR A 51 -1.50 -2.71 -16.38
C TYR A 51 -1.11 -2.69 -17.86
N ILE A 52 -0.21 -1.80 -18.25
CA ILE A 52 0.34 -1.78 -19.63
C ILE A 52 0.96 -3.13 -20.03
N ARG A 53 1.70 -3.78 -19.12
CA ARG A 53 2.33 -5.08 -19.40
C ARG A 53 1.29 -6.19 -19.50
N TYR A 54 0.27 -6.16 -18.63
CA TYR A 54 -0.88 -7.05 -18.73
C TYR A 54 -1.55 -6.91 -20.10
N LEU A 55 -1.76 -5.68 -20.59
CA LEU A 55 -2.35 -5.45 -21.91
C LEU A 55 -1.49 -6.01 -23.04
N ILE A 56 -0.16 -5.86 -22.97
CA ILE A 56 0.74 -6.48 -23.96
C ILE A 56 0.64 -8.01 -23.90
N LEU A 57 0.66 -8.63 -22.72
CA LEU A 57 0.47 -10.08 -22.61
C LEU A 57 -0.86 -10.54 -23.22
N LYS A 58 -1.93 -9.76 -23.01
CA LYS A 58 -3.26 -10.02 -23.58
C LYS A 58 -3.27 -9.85 -25.11
N GLU A 59 -2.61 -8.82 -25.63
CA GLU A 59 -2.51 -8.54 -27.07
C GLU A 59 -1.81 -9.66 -27.84
N PHE A 60 -0.86 -10.35 -27.20
CA PHE A 60 -0.10 -11.47 -27.79
C PHE A 60 -0.62 -12.86 -27.36
N ASP A 61 -1.85 -12.95 -26.85
CA ASP A 61 -2.51 -14.20 -26.46
C ASP A 61 -1.67 -15.07 -25.50
N VAL A 62 -0.92 -14.45 -24.59
CA VAL A 62 -0.12 -15.18 -23.60
C VAL A 62 -1.06 -15.80 -22.57
N GLU A 63 -1.19 -17.13 -22.60
CA GLU A 63 -2.02 -17.83 -21.64
C GLU A 63 -1.40 -17.91 -20.25
N ASP A 64 -0.12 -18.28 -20.17
CA ASP A 64 0.58 -18.54 -18.92
C ASP A 64 1.53 -17.41 -18.57
N VAL A 65 1.18 -16.65 -17.53
CA VAL A 65 2.04 -15.60 -17.01
C VAL A 65 3.17 -16.25 -16.22
N LYS A 66 4.39 -16.20 -16.79
CA LYS A 66 5.62 -16.68 -16.14
C LYS A 66 6.26 -15.61 -15.24
N GLN A 67 6.10 -14.34 -15.60
CA GLN A 67 6.70 -13.21 -14.89
C GLN A 67 5.65 -12.41 -14.10
N TYR A 68 5.43 -12.80 -12.85
CA TYR A 68 4.57 -12.09 -11.92
C TYR A 68 5.15 -12.11 -10.51
N ARG A 69 4.84 -11.09 -9.72
CA ARG A 69 5.14 -11.06 -8.29
C ARG A 69 3.81 -11.10 -7.53
N TYR A 70 3.61 -12.15 -6.74
CA TYR A 70 2.56 -12.12 -5.73
C TYR A 70 2.95 -11.15 -4.62
N GLU A 71 2.08 -10.19 -4.36
CA GLU A 71 2.08 -9.55 -3.06
C GLU A 71 1.66 -10.62 -2.04
N ARG A 72 2.58 -10.97 -1.14
CA ARG A 72 2.40 -12.04 -0.14
C ARG A 72 1.01 -11.97 0.50
N GLN A 73 0.32 -13.12 0.53
CA GLN A 73 -0.71 -13.37 1.54
C GLN A 73 -0.12 -13.06 2.93
N ASN A 74 -0.93 -12.43 3.79
CA ASN A 74 -0.59 -12.02 5.15
C ASN A 74 0.15 -10.68 5.34
N LYS A 75 -0.09 -9.65 4.50
CA LYS A 75 -0.06 -8.31 5.08
C LYS A 75 -1.27 -8.19 6.00
N LYS A 76 -1.06 -8.39 7.31
CA LYS A 76 -2.05 -8.03 8.32
C LYS A 76 -2.48 -6.60 8.03
N VAL A 77 -3.79 -6.36 7.94
CA VAL A 77 -4.35 -5.01 7.88
C VAL A 77 -3.63 -4.17 8.93
N VAL A 78 -2.96 -3.13 8.47
CA VAL A 78 -2.19 -2.22 9.31
C VAL A 78 -3.07 -1.03 9.61
N THR A 79 -3.15 -0.68 10.90
CA THR A 79 -3.78 0.57 11.33
C THR A 79 -2.72 1.66 11.36
N TYR A 80 -2.94 2.70 10.55
CA TYR A 80 -2.17 3.93 10.51
C TYR A 80 -2.93 5.01 11.29
N ILE A 81 -2.21 5.69 12.19
CA ILE A 81 -2.72 6.81 12.97
C ILE A 81 -2.01 8.07 12.48
N TYR A 82 -2.81 9.03 12.05
CA TYR A 82 -2.36 10.35 11.71
C TYR A 82 -2.72 11.30 12.85
N GLY A 83 -1.85 12.29 13.09
CA GLY A 83 -2.09 13.24 14.15
C GLY A 83 -1.11 14.40 14.21
N LYS A 84 -1.40 15.32 15.11
CA LYS A 84 -0.61 16.51 15.42
C LYS A 84 -0.21 16.51 16.89
N HIS A 85 0.92 17.13 17.23
CA HIS A 85 1.25 17.34 18.64
C HIS A 85 0.34 18.45 19.23
N PRO A 86 -0.13 18.32 20.49
CA PRO A 86 -1.09 19.26 21.10
C PRO A 86 -0.71 20.74 21.02
N ASN A 87 0.59 21.06 21.12
CA ASN A 87 1.10 22.44 21.11
C ASN A 87 1.85 22.79 19.82
N GLN A 88 1.57 22.08 18.73
CA GLN A 88 2.22 22.34 17.46
C GLN A 88 1.59 23.55 16.78
N GLN A 89 2.43 24.52 16.40
CA GLN A 89 1.99 25.73 15.70
C GLN A 89 1.78 25.54 14.19
N THR A 90 2.27 24.43 13.63
CA THR A 90 2.13 24.11 12.21
C THR A 90 0.98 23.14 11.99
N ASP A 91 0.42 23.12 10.78
CA ASP A 91 -0.59 22.14 10.38
C ASP A 91 -0.01 20.78 9.96
N LYS A 92 1.28 20.57 10.21
CA LYS A 92 1.96 19.36 9.78
C LYS A 92 1.41 18.12 10.47
N GLU A 93 0.79 17.25 9.69
CA GLU A 93 0.34 15.94 10.14
C GLU A 93 1.48 14.92 10.05
N TYR A 94 1.52 13.99 11.01
CA TYR A 94 2.49 12.90 11.06
C TYR A 94 1.75 11.57 11.15
N VAL A 95 2.42 10.50 10.73
CA VAL A 95 1.86 9.15 10.69
C VAL A 95 2.65 8.16 11.53
N TRP A 96 1.92 7.34 12.27
CA TRP A 96 2.42 6.20 13.03
C TRP A 96 1.65 4.94 12.67
N ARG A 97 2.26 3.78 12.93
CA ARG A 97 1.59 2.48 12.80
C ARG A 97 1.26 1.88 14.15
N VAL A 98 0.08 1.29 14.26
CA VAL A 98 -0.29 0.44 15.40
C VAL A 98 0.39 -0.92 15.24
N PRO A 99 1.00 -1.50 16.29
CA PRO A 99 1.52 -2.86 16.22
C PRO A 99 0.40 -3.87 15.98
N THR A 100 0.66 -4.87 15.15
CA THR A 100 -0.33 -5.86 14.67
C THR A 100 -0.43 -7.12 15.55
N SER A 101 0.05 -7.06 16.79
CA SER A 101 -0.10 -8.18 17.74
C SER A 101 -1.46 -8.09 18.44
N GLU A 102 -2.02 -9.23 18.81
CA GLU A 102 -3.37 -9.34 19.39
C GLU A 102 -3.60 -8.47 20.64
N LYS A 103 -2.51 -8.16 21.37
CA LYS A 103 -2.52 -7.24 22.52
C LYS A 103 -3.02 -5.83 22.17
N TRP A 104 -3.07 -5.48 20.89
CA TRP A 104 -3.55 -4.19 20.39
C TRP A 104 -4.97 -4.24 19.83
N ASN A 105 -5.63 -5.40 19.77
CA ASN A 105 -6.97 -5.53 19.19
C ASN A 105 -7.97 -4.61 19.90
N MET A 106 -8.04 -4.71 21.23
CA MET A 106 -8.90 -3.84 22.05
C MET A 106 -8.59 -2.36 21.85
N PHE A 107 -7.31 -1.98 21.71
CA PHE A 107 -6.95 -0.60 21.40
C PHE A 107 -7.45 -0.17 20.02
N MET A 108 -7.29 -1.03 19.01
CA MET A 108 -7.73 -0.74 17.63
C MET A 108 -9.25 -0.62 17.47
N GLU A 109 -10.02 -1.28 18.34
CA GLU A 109 -11.49 -1.22 18.38
C GLU A 109 -12.01 0.04 19.10
N ASN A 110 -11.24 0.59 20.05
CA ASN A 110 -11.68 1.67 20.93
C ASN A 110 -10.93 3.00 20.72
N ILE A 111 -10.25 3.15 19.58
CA ILE A 111 -9.52 4.36 19.22
C ILE A 111 -10.34 5.21 18.25
N PHE A 112 -10.44 6.50 18.53
CA PHE A 112 -11.23 7.46 17.77
C PHE A 112 -10.41 8.70 17.40
N VAL A 113 -10.91 9.44 16.41
CA VAL A 113 -10.38 10.77 16.09
C VAL A 113 -10.63 11.70 17.27
N GLY A 114 -9.63 12.52 17.63
CA GLY A 114 -9.64 13.38 18.82
C GLY A 114 -8.93 12.77 20.04
N ASP A 115 -8.75 11.46 20.09
CA ASP A 115 -8.03 10.80 21.19
C ASP A 115 -6.56 11.24 21.23
N ILE A 116 -5.98 11.22 22.43
CA ILE A 116 -4.54 11.44 22.64
C ILE A 116 -3.84 10.10 22.80
N VAL A 117 -2.84 9.87 21.96
CA VAL A 117 -1.99 8.67 22.02
C VAL A 117 -0.53 9.02 22.17
N MET A 118 0.19 8.15 22.89
CA MET A 118 1.64 8.27 23.02
C MET A 118 2.33 7.66 21.80
N CYS A 119 3.21 8.42 21.16
CA CYS A 119 3.86 8.03 19.91
C CYS A 119 5.38 8.11 20.03
N TYR A 120 6.09 7.13 19.45
CA TYR A 120 7.54 7.24 19.30
C TYR A 120 7.86 8.31 18.25
N THR A 121 8.63 9.32 18.63
CA THR A 121 9.09 10.40 17.73
C THR A 121 10.61 10.37 17.57
N LYS A 122 11.20 11.37 16.90
CA LYS A 122 12.65 11.60 16.93
C LYS A 122 13.13 12.08 18.32
N CYS A 123 12.25 12.75 19.08
CA CYS A 123 12.53 13.40 20.35
C CYS A 123 11.97 12.61 21.55
N GLY A 124 11.94 11.28 21.46
CA GLY A 124 11.36 10.40 22.48
C GLY A 124 9.86 10.15 22.30
N VAL A 125 9.19 9.72 23.37
CA VAL A 125 7.74 9.44 23.36
C VAL A 125 6.98 10.73 23.64
N LYS A 126 6.04 11.10 22.77
CA LYS A 126 5.27 12.36 22.87
C LYS A 126 3.78 12.12 22.62
N PRO A 127 2.88 12.91 23.25
CA PRO A 127 1.46 12.86 22.99
C PRO A 127 1.15 13.38 21.58
N VAL A 128 0.16 12.77 20.94
CA VAL A 128 -0.34 13.10 19.61
C VAL A 128 -1.86 13.05 19.66
N ILE A 129 -2.52 14.12 19.21
CA ILE A 129 -3.97 14.16 19.01
C ILE A 129 -4.25 13.52 17.66
N ILE A 130 -5.12 12.52 17.63
CA ILE A 130 -5.47 11.81 16.42
C ILE A 130 -6.36 12.68 15.54
N SER A 131 -5.94 12.88 14.30
CA SER A 131 -6.70 13.60 13.28
C SER A 131 -7.37 12.66 12.29
N ARG A 132 -6.79 11.49 12.03
CA ARG A 132 -7.29 10.50 11.05
C ARG A 132 -6.77 9.09 11.35
N ILE A 133 -7.58 8.07 11.06
CA ILE A 133 -7.24 6.66 11.22
C ILE A 133 -7.48 5.95 9.89
N ILE A 134 -6.49 5.20 9.39
CA ILE A 134 -6.60 4.41 8.16
C ILE A 134 -6.28 2.95 8.47
N ARG A 135 -7.16 2.01 8.09
CA ARG A 135 -6.94 0.57 8.19
C ARG A 135 -6.76 0.01 6.78
N SER A 136 -5.57 -0.48 6.45
CA SER A 136 -5.27 -0.91 5.09
C SER A 136 -4.26 -2.06 5.06
N ASP A 137 -4.43 -2.97 4.09
CA ASP A 137 -3.46 -3.99 3.71
C ASP A 137 -2.32 -3.44 2.84
N PHE A 138 -2.44 -2.21 2.34
CA PHE A 138 -1.42 -1.45 1.64
C PHE A 138 -0.91 -0.25 2.45
N ARG A 139 0.26 0.25 2.08
CA ARG A 139 0.79 1.50 2.64
C ARG A 139 0.01 2.68 2.03
N PRO A 140 -0.55 3.61 2.82
CA PRO A 140 -1.23 4.77 2.27
C PRO A 140 -0.33 5.57 1.32
N MET A 141 -0.90 6.00 0.19
CA MET A 141 -0.17 6.64 -0.91
C MET A 141 0.41 8.00 -0.54
N ASP A 142 -0.15 8.67 0.47
CA ASP A 142 0.36 9.93 1.00
C ASP A 142 1.64 9.77 1.84
N ILE A 143 2.07 8.53 2.13
CA ILE A 143 3.31 8.26 2.83
C ILE A 143 4.43 7.88 1.84
N PRO A 144 5.48 8.70 1.69
CA PRO A 144 6.58 8.42 0.76
C PRO A 144 7.16 7.03 0.95
N GLU A 145 7.48 6.33 -0.14
CA GLU A 145 7.89 4.92 -0.13
C GLU A 145 9.13 4.66 0.75
N ASN A 146 10.08 5.59 0.75
CA ASN A 146 11.32 5.53 1.52
C ASN A 146 11.19 5.97 3.00
N MET A 147 10.03 6.47 3.43
CA MET A 147 9.84 6.97 4.79
C MET A 147 9.70 5.80 5.79
N LYS A 148 10.54 5.79 6.83
CA LYS A 148 10.37 4.86 7.96
C LYS A 148 9.25 5.34 8.89
N ILE A 149 8.17 4.57 8.98
CA ILE A 149 7.03 4.87 9.85
C ILE A 149 7.31 4.36 11.28
N LYS A 150 7.27 5.26 12.25
CA LYS A 150 7.40 4.92 13.68
C LYS A 150 6.10 4.31 14.20
N ARG A 151 6.16 3.72 15.40
CA ARG A 151 5.00 3.08 16.04
C ARG A 151 4.38 3.99 17.08
N ILE A 152 3.12 3.77 17.39
CA ILE A 152 2.61 4.22 18.67
C ILE A 152 3.35 3.51 19.81
N ALA A 153 3.55 4.22 20.91
CA ALA A 153 4.15 3.67 22.11
C ALA A 153 3.11 2.82 22.84
N LYS A 154 3.56 1.70 23.41
CA LYS A 154 2.71 0.88 24.29
C LYS A 154 2.22 1.80 25.42
N ASN A 155 0.91 1.79 25.69
CA ASN A 155 0.38 2.40 26.90
C ASN A 155 1.15 1.82 28.09
N GLN A 156 2.09 2.59 28.63
CA GLN A 156 2.42 2.50 30.04
C GLN A 156 1.16 3.02 30.70
N ARG A 157 0.35 2.11 31.24
CA ARG A 157 -0.89 2.41 31.95
C ARG A 157 -0.69 3.67 32.81
N LEU A 158 -1.58 4.64 32.66
CA LEU A 158 -2.01 5.46 33.79
C LEU A 158 -2.64 4.53 34.83
#